data_AF-A0A9J6FDV1-F1
#
_entry.id   AF-A0A9J6FDV1-F1
#
_cell.length_a   1.000
_cell.length_b   1.000
_cell.length_c   1.000
_cell.angle_alpha   90.00
_cell.angle_beta   90.00
_cell.angle_gamma   90.00
#
_symmetry.space_group_name_H-M   'P 1'
#
loop_
_entity.id
_entity.type
_entity.pdbx_description
1 polymer ?
#
loop_
_entity_poly.entity_id
_entity_poly.type
_entity_poly.pdbx_seq_one_letter_code
_entity_poly.pdbx_strand_id
1 'polypeptide(L)'
;MYYQNWMKFVRIMHILLDDCVALDQLRSLQKDMFSFLQEYDELYGENHLTFNANALLHLVDCVREWGHLWNVCAYSYEGVNGRLVRLVNGTTHDHLQIAEKVLILSTMAKLFAERLRASSPIRNLIVSMMKAYRLRVNGTVASSYTLRGKGKWSAYGIEY
;
A
#
# COMPACT_ATOMS: atom_id res chain seq x y z
N MET A 1 15.50 -24.89 -4.96
CA MET A 1 15.85 -24.08 -6.15
C MET A 1 14.82 -22.96 -6.40
N TYR A 2 13.60 -23.26 -6.87
CA TYR A 2 12.54 -22.24 -7.09
C TYR A 2 12.27 -21.31 -5.91
N TYR A 3 12.06 -21.87 -4.71
CA TYR A 3 11.82 -21.08 -3.50
C TYR A 3 12.98 -20.13 -3.15
N GLN A 4 14.22 -20.58 -3.33
CA GLN A 4 15.40 -19.77 -3.03
C GLN A 4 15.53 -18.59 -4.00
N ASN A 5 15.28 -18.84 -5.29
CA ASN A 5 15.25 -17.77 -6.29
C ASN A 5 14.17 -16.73 -5.94
N TRP A 6 12.96 -17.19 -5.62
CA TRP A 6 11.88 -16.29 -5.19
C TRP A 6 12.22 -15.49 -3.93
N MET A 7 12.87 -16.13 -2.94
CA MET A 7 13.30 -15.43 -1.72
C MET A 7 14.35 -14.35 -1.99
N LYS A 8 15.22 -14.51 -3.01
CA LYS A 8 16.13 -13.43 -3.44
C LYS A 8 15.32 -12.22 -3.93
N PHE A 9 14.34 -12.45 -4.78
CA PHE A 9 13.46 -11.39 -5.27
C PHE A 9 12.71 -10.68 -4.15
N VAL A 10 12.10 -11.43 -3.22
CA VAL A 10 11.41 -10.86 -2.05
C VAL A 10 12.35 -9.99 -1.22
N ARG A 11 13.59 -10.44 -0.99
CA ARG A 11 14.61 -9.65 -0.29
C ARG A 11 14.97 -8.37 -1.01
N ILE A 12 15.17 -8.43 -2.33
CA ILE A 12 15.48 -7.24 -3.16
C ILE A 12 14.33 -6.23 -3.07
N MET A 13 13.09 -6.68 -3.28
CA MET A 13 11.90 -5.83 -3.21
C MET A 13 11.70 -5.22 -1.82
N HIS A 14 11.93 -5.98 -0.75
CA HIS A 14 11.86 -5.46 0.62
C HIS A 14 12.81 -4.27 0.81
N ILE A 15 14.03 -4.35 0.29
CA ILE A 15 14.99 -3.26 0.42
C ILE A 15 14.60 -2.08 -0.49
N LEU A 16 14.18 -2.33 -1.73
CA LEU A 16 13.76 -1.25 -2.64
C LEU A 16 12.51 -0.48 -2.16
N LEU A 17 11.69 -1.11 -1.33
CA LEU A 17 10.49 -0.54 -0.70
C LEU A 17 10.76 0.09 0.67
N ASP A 18 11.98 0.00 1.20
CA ASP A 18 12.34 0.57 2.50
C ASP A 18 12.29 2.11 2.45
N ASP A 19 12.17 2.75 3.61
CA ASP A 19 12.08 4.21 3.75
C ASP A 19 13.43 4.90 3.53
N CYS A 20 14.53 4.14 3.61
CA CYS A 20 15.88 4.62 3.37
C CYS A 20 16.74 3.54 2.73
N VAL A 21 17.28 3.80 1.53
CA VAL A 21 18.20 2.90 0.83
C VAL A 21 19.50 3.62 0.51
N ALA A 22 20.62 3.06 0.95
CA ALA A 22 21.94 3.62 0.65
C ALA A 22 22.31 3.41 -0.82
N LEU A 23 22.95 4.40 -1.46
CA LEU A 23 23.35 4.31 -2.88
C LEU A 23 24.33 3.15 -3.15
N ASP A 24 25.21 2.84 -2.21
CA ASP A 24 26.12 1.69 -2.31
C ASP A 24 25.37 0.37 -2.28
N GLN A 25 24.28 0.30 -1.51
CA GLN A 25 23.39 -0.86 -1.45
C GLN A 25 22.62 -1.05 -2.75
N LEU A 26 22.23 0.03 -3.45
CA LEU A 26 21.61 -0.06 -4.78
C LEU A 26 22.53 -0.74 -5.80
N ARG A 27 23.83 -0.45 -5.79
CA ARG A 27 24.80 -1.11 -6.68
C ARG A 27 24.89 -2.63 -6.44
N SER A 28 24.83 -3.08 -5.18
CA SER A 28 24.76 -4.51 -4.89
C SER A 28 23.42 -5.11 -5.32
N LEU A 29 22.30 -4.41 -5.07
CA LEU A 29 20.97 -4.90 -5.43
C LEU A 29 20.80 -5.08 -6.94
N GLN A 30 21.42 -4.23 -7.75
CA GLN A 30 21.38 -4.37 -9.21
C GLN A 30 22.03 -5.69 -9.67
N LYS A 31 23.14 -6.08 -9.03
CA LYS A 31 23.79 -7.37 -9.29
C LYS A 31 22.94 -8.54 -8.78
N ASP A 32 22.33 -8.40 -7.61
CA ASP A 32 21.44 -9.42 -7.04
C ASP A 32 20.20 -9.64 -7.92
N MET A 33 19.62 -8.56 -8.48
CA MET A 33 18.48 -8.63 -9.39
C MET A 33 18.87 -9.30 -10.72
N PHE A 34 20.06 -9.01 -11.24
CA PHE A 34 20.56 -9.69 -12.43
C PHE A 34 20.75 -11.20 -12.19
N SER A 35 21.37 -11.58 -11.07
CA SER A 35 21.53 -12.99 -10.67
C SER A 35 20.18 -13.70 -10.48
N PHE A 36 19.19 -13.01 -9.89
CA PHE A 36 17.82 -13.52 -9.79
C PHE A 36 17.21 -13.81 -11.17
N LEU A 37 17.36 -12.91 -12.14
CA LEU A 37 16.81 -13.09 -13.48
C LEU A 37 17.53 -14.19 -14.26
N GLN A 38 18.85 -14.35 -14.10
CA GLN A 38 19.58 -15.48 -14.70
C GLN A 38 19.07 -16.82 -14.15
N GLU A 39 18.95 -16.94 -12.82
CA GLU A 39 18.41 -18.16 -12.19
C GLU A 39 16.93 -18.38 -12.54
N TYR A 40 16.17 -17.30 -12.70
CA TYR A 40 14.78 -17.36 -13.15
C TYR A 40 14.69 -17.92 -14.58
N ASP A 41 15.55 -17.47 -15.49
CA ASP A 41 15.59 -17.97 -16.85
C ASP A 41 15.94 -19.48 -16.89
N GLU A 42 16.94 -19.91 -16.13
CA GLU A 42 17.30 -21.33 -16.02
C GLU A 42 16.18 -22.20 -15.42
N LEU A 43 15.43 -21.66 -14.45
CA LEU A 43 14.41 -22.41 -13.71
C LEU A 43 13.07 -22.52 -14.43
N TYR A 44 12.65 -21.43 -15.07
CA TYR A 44 11.32 -21.31 -15.69
C TYR A 44 11.40 -21.40 -17.22
N GLY A 45 12.58 -21.23 -17.81
CA GLY A 45 12.82 -21.25 -19.25
C GLY A 45 12.53 -19.91 -19.92
N GLU A 46 13.20 -19.70 -21.07
CA GLU A 46 13.23 -18.44 -21.83
C GLU A 46 11.85 -17.87 -22.19
N ASN A 47 10.86 -18.74 -22.38
CA ASN A 47 9.47 -18.34 -22.65
C ASN A 47 8.83 -17.51 -21.51
N HIS A 48 9.36 -17.61 -20.29
CA HIS A 48 8.88 -16.87 -19.12
C HIS A 48 9.65 -15.58 -18.85
N LEU A 49 10.74 -15.31 -19.59
CA LEU A 49 11.48 -14.05 -19.53
C LEU A 49 10.75 -12.96 -20.35
N THR A 50 9.53 -12.66 -19.94
CA THR A 50 8.69 -11.66 -20.59
C THR A 50 9.26 -10.24 -20.42
N PHE A 51 8.71 -9.29 -21.17
CA PHE A 51 9.03 -7.87 -21.01
C PHE A 51 9.00 -7.39 -19.55
N ASN A 52 8.00 -7.83 -18.78
CA ASN A 52 7.86 -7.46 -17.37
C ASN A 52 8.99 -8.02 -16.51
N ALA A 53 9.51 -9.21 -16.82
CA ALA A 53 10.67 -9.77 -16.12
C ALA A 53 11.93 -8.93 -16.39
N ASN A 54 12.15 -8.53 -17.64
CA ASN A 54 13.26 -7.65 -17.99
C ASN A 54 13.15 -6.26 -17.35
N ALA A 55 11.93 -5.73 -17.23
CA ALA A 55 11.68 -4.46 -16.54
C ALA A 55 12.11 -4.48 -15.06
N LEU A 56 12.17 -5.65 -14.41
CA LEU A 56 12.64 -5.78 -13.02
C LEU A 56 14.10 -5.33 -12.87
N LEU A 57 14.93 -5.48 -13.91
CA LEU A 57 16.33 -5.06 -13.89
C LEU A 57 16.46 -3.54 -13.73
N HIS A 58 15.49 -2.79 -14.29
CA HIS A 58 15.45 -1.34 -14.25
C HIS A 58 14.82 -0.78 -12.98
N LEU A 59 14.26 -1.62 -12.10
CA LEU A 59 13.67 -1.13 -10.84
C LEU A 59 14.70 -0.43 -9.96
N VAL A 60 15.93 -0.93 -9.93
CA VAL A 60 17.03 -0.32 -9.16
C VAL A 60 17.42 1.03 -9.75
N ASP A 61 17.42 1.15 -11.08
CA ASP A 61 17.65 2.42 -11.77
C ASP A 61 16.52 3.42 -11.47
N CYS A 62 15.27 2.97 -11.49
CA CYS A 62 14.13 3.79 -11.10
C CYS A 62 14.28 4.31 -9.67
N VAL A 63 14.69 3.45 -8.72
CA VAL A 63 14.87 3.89 -7.32
C VAL A 63 16.02 4.88 -7.17
N ARG A 64 17.09 4.71 -7.93
CA ARG A 64 18.24 5.61 -7.94
C ARG A 64 17.90 7.00 -8.46
N GLU A 65 17.13 7.09 -9.54
CA GLU A 65 16.83 8.37 -10.20
C GLU A 65 15.59 9.09 -9.61
N TRP A 66 14.57 8.33 -9.19
CA TRP A 66 13.26 8.87 -8.80
C TRP A 66 12.96 8.70 -7.31
N GLY A 67 13.85 8.06 -6.55
CA GLY A 67 13.68 7.76 -5.14
C GLY A 67 12.93 6.44 -4.87
N HIS A 68 12.56 6.20 -3.61
CA HIS A 68 12.02 4.91 -3.15
C HIS A 68 10.86 4.36 -3.99
N LEU A 69 10.81 3.03 -4.12
CA LEU A 69 9.87 2.37 -5.04
C LEU A 69 8.40 2.66 -4.70
N TRP A 70 8.07 2.84 -3.42
CA TRP A 70 6.71 3.15 -2.98
C TRP A 70 6.20 4.51 -3.48
N ASN A 71 7.09 5.47 -3.77
CA ASN A 71 6.73 6.77 -4.33
C ASN A 71 6.41 6.71 -5.83
N VAL A 72 7.11 5.83 -6.55
CA VAL A 72 7.04 5.75 -8.02
C VAL A 72 6.07 4.68 -8.50
N CYS A 73 5.68 3.75 -7.63
CA CYS A 73 4.74 2.69 -7.98
C CYS A 73 3.27 3.15 -7.88
N ALA A 74 2.41 2.49 -8.66
CA ALA A 74 0.97 2.75 -8.66
C ALA A 74 0.22 2.24 -7.41
N TYR A 75 0.89 1.52 -6.50
CA TYR A 75 0.26 0.82 -5.37
C TYR A 75 -0.56 1.74 -4.46
N SER A 76 -0.02 2.92 -4.15
CA SER A 76 -0.72 3.92 -3.35
C SER A 76 -2.01 4.40 -4.03
N TYR A 77 -1.96 4.61 -5.35
CA TYR A 77 -3.08 5.00 -6.18
C TYR A 77 -4.13 3.90 -6.32
N GLU A 78 -3.73 2.63 -6.48
CA GLU A 78 -4.66 1.49 -6.50
C GLU A 78 -5.46 1.39 -5.20
N GLY A 79 -4.79 1.57 -4.06
CA GLY A 79 -5.45 1.61 -2.76
C GLY A 79 -6.44 2.77 -2.63
N VAL A 80 -6.12 3.93 -3.20
CA VAL A 80 -7.03 5.09 -3.27
C VAL A 80 -8.21 4.79 -4.21
N ASN A 81 -7.95 4.28 -5.41
CA ASN A 81 -8.97 3.92 -6.40
C ASN A 81 -9.96 2.91 -5.83
N GLY A 82 -9.48 1.89 -5.12
CA GLY A 82 -10.34 0.93 -4.42
C GLY A 82 -11.22 1.56 -3.34
N ARG A 83 -10.81 2.67 -2.72
CA ARG A 83 -11.67 3.45 -1.81
C ARG A 83 -12.66 4.33 -2.57
N LEU A 84 -12.22 4.97 -3.66
CA LEU A 84 -13.07 5.84 -4.49
C LEU A 84 -14.24 5.06 -5.09
N VAL A 85 -14.00 3.87 -5.62
CA VAL A 85 -15.06 3.01 -6.19
C VAL A 85 -16.11 2.65 -5.14
N ARG A 86 -15.72 2.45 -3.87
CA ARG A 86 -16.66 2.19 -2.77
C ARG A 86 -17.51 3.40 -2.38
N LEU A 87 -17.16 4.60 -2.85
CA LEU A 87 -17.98 5.79 -2.67
C LEU A 87 -19.11 5.87 -3.71
N VAL A 88 -19.15 5.01 -4.73
CA VAL A 88 -20.24 4.97 -5.69
C VAL A 88 -21.32 4.02 -5.15
N ASN A 89 -22.53 4.54 -4.91
CA ASN A 89 -23.66 3.73 -4.39
C ASN A 89 -24.67 3.36 -5.48
N GLY A 90 -24.56 3.94 -6.68
CA GLY A 90 -25.46 3.70 -7.81
C GLY A 90 -24.83 4.14 -9.14
N THR A 91 -25.43 3.71 -10.26
CA THR A 91 -24.88 3.84 -11.62
C THR A 91 -25.07 5.22 -12.26
N THR A 92 -25.82 6.13 -11.62
CA THR A 92 -26.09 7.47 -12.17
C THR A 92 -25.20 8.51 -11.50
N HIS A 93 -24.56 9.38 -12.29
CA HIS A 93 -23.72 10.49 -11.79
C HIS A 93 -22.64 10.04 -10.78
N ASP A 94 -21.94 8.95 -11.09
CA ASP A 94 -20.87 8.34 -10.30
C ASP A 94 -19.76 9.32 -9.88
N HIS A 95 -19.28 10.14 -10.80
CA HIS A 95 -18.26 11.17 -10.57
C HIS A 95 -18.72 12.25 -9.58
N LEU A 96 -19.99 12.68 -9.65
CA LEU A 96 -20.56 13.63 -8.68
C LEU A 96 -20.70 12.99 -7.29
N GLN A 97 -21.14 11.73 -7.21
CA GLN A 97 -21.22 11.01 -5.94
C GLN A 97 -19.84 10.91 -5.26
N ILE A 98 -18.79 10.65 -6.03
CA ILE A 98 -17.42 10.62 -5.52
C ILE A 98 -17.01 12.01 -5.03
N ALA A 99 -17.19 13.04 -5.85
CA ALA A 99 -16.81 14.41 -5.51
C ALA A 99 -17.50 14.91 -4.23
N GLU A 100 -18.81 14.73 -4.13
CA GLU A 100 -19.60 15.11 -2.96
C GLU A 100 -19.14 14.37 -1.70
N LYS A 101 -18.96 13.05 -1.78
CA LYS A 101 -18.53 12.25 -0.62
C LYS A 101 -17.11 12.60 -0.19
N VAL A 102 -16.18 12.81 -1.12
CA VAL A 102 -14.82 13.27 -0.78
C VAL A 102 -14.85 14.65 -0.13
N LEU A 103 -15.69 15.57 -0.62
CA LEU A 103 -15.84 16.90 -0.03
C LEU A 103 -16.43 16.84 1.39
N ILE A 104 -17.49 16.04 1.58
CA ILE A 104 -18.09 15.82 2.90
C ILE A 104 -17.04 15.26 3.86
N LEU A 105 -16.32 14.21 3.46
CA LEU A 105 -15.32 13.56 4.32
C LEU A 105 -14.15 14.47 4.68
N SER A 106 -13.64 15.24 3.72
CA SER A 106 -12.54 16.19 3.96
C SER A 106 -12.96 17.36 4.85
N THR A 107 -14.17 17.89 4.66
CA THR A 107 -14.73 18.96 5.48
C THR A 107 -15.01 18.48 6.91
N MET A 108 -15.61 17.29 7.05
CA MET A 108 -15.91 16.70 8.36
C MET A 108 -14.64 16.41 9.16
N ALA A 109 -13.56 15.96 8.51
CA ALA A 109 -12.27 15.75 9.16
C ALA A 109 -11.69 17.06 9.74
N LYS A 110 -11.77 18.17 8.99
CA LYS A 110 -11.34 19.50 9.45
C LYS A 110 -12.17 19.98 10.63
N LEU A 111 -13.50 19.90 10.52
CA LEU A 111 -14.42 20.28 11.60
C LEU A 111 -14.20 19.44 12.88
N PHE A 112 -13.87 18.16 12.74
CA PHE A 112 -13.54 17.29 13.87
C PHE A 112 -12.24 17.72 14.56
N ALA A 113 -11.20 18.04 13.79
CA ALA A 113 -9.91 18.51 14.31
C ALA A 113 -10.03 19.86 15.03
N GLU A 114 -10.89 20.75 14.53
CA GLU A 114 -11.05 22.11 15.05
C GLU A 114 -12.01 22.21 16.25
N ARG A 115 -13.05 21.37 16.35
CA ARG A 115 -14.21 21.70 17.21
C ARG A 115 -14.76 20.64 18.16
N LEU A 116 -14.15 19.46 18.32
CA LEU A 116 -14.76 18.39 19.13
C LEU A 116 -13.83 17.81 20.21
N ARG A 117 -13.51 18.64 21.22
CA ARG A 117 -12.90 18.19 22.48
C ARG A 117 -13.91 17.70 23.53
N ALA A 118 -15.22 17.82 23.29
CA ALA A 118 -16.27 17.45 24.25
C ALA A 118 -17.30 16.46 23.66
N SER A 119 -17.88 15.65 24.54
CA SER A 119 -18.99 14.74 24.23
C SER A 119 -20.26 15.57 23.96
N SER A 120 -20.63 15.71 22.69
CA SER A 120 -21.85 16.38 22.23
C SER A 120 -22.64 15.44 21.31
N PRO A 121 -23.99 15.51 21.28
CA PRO A 121 -24.81 14.80 20.30
C PRO A 121 -24.35 14.98 18.84
N ILE A 122 -23.77 16.14 18.53
CA ILE A 122 -23.18 16.48 17.24
C ILE A 122 -21.99 15.55 16.92
N ARG A 123 -21.19 15.20 17.93
CA ARG A 123 -20.10 14.21 17.79
C ARG A 123 -20.63 12.86 17.35
N ASN A 124 -21.72 12.40 17.97
CA ASN A 124 -22.31 11.09 17.68
C ASN A 124 -22.91 11.04 16.28
N LEU A 125 -23.54 12.13 15.84
CA LEU A 125 -24.04 12.29 14.48
C LEU A 125 -22.90 12.28 13.45
N ILE A 126 -21.83 13.05 13.68
CA ILE A 126 -20.67 13.09 12.77
C ILE A 126 -20.00 11.71 12.70
N VAL A 127 -19.83 11.04 13.84
CA VAL A 127 -19.25 9.69 13.90
C VAL A 127 -20.16 8.67 13.19
N SER A 128 -21.48 8.76 13.29
CA SER A 128 -22.40 7.85 12.58
C SER A 128 -22.35 8.07 11.07
N MET A 129 -22.28 9.33 10.62
CA MET A 129 -22.09 9.67 9.21
C MET A 129 -20.75 9.13 8.70
N MET A 130 -19.65 9.26 9.45
CA MET A 130 -18.35 8.71 9.06
C MET A 130 -18.31 7.17 9.07
N LYS A 131 -19.03 6.52 10.00
CA LYS A 131 -19.14 5.04 10.06
C LYS A 131 -19.78 4.47 8.80
N ALA A 132 -20.74 5.18 8.19
CA ALA A 132 -21.39 4.76 6.96
C ALA A 132 -20.41 4.63 5.77
N TYR A 133 -19.32 5.41 5.76
CA TYR A 133 -18.32 5.41 4.68
C TYR A 133 -17.14 4.46 4.91
N ARG A 134 -17.11 3.68 6.01
CA ARG A 134 -16.05 2.69 6.37
C ARG A 134 -14.63 3.11 5.95
N LEU A 135 -14.24 4.35 6.25
CA LEU A 135 -12.90 4.86 5.96
C LEU A 135 -11.84 4.39 6.96
N ARG A 136 -12.29 3.75 8.05
CA ARG A 136 -11.37 3.10 8.99
C ARG A 136 -10.84 1.82 8.35
N VAL A 137 -9.55 1.85 8.03
CA VAL A 137 -8.76 0.62 8.13
C VAL A 137 -8.81 0.23 9.60
N ASN A 138 -9.49 -0.87 9.93
CA ASN A 138 -9.43 -1.42 11.27
C ASN A 138 -7.95 -1.56 11.64
N GLY A 139 -7.57 -1.07 12.81
CA GLY A 139 -6.19 -1.20 13.24
C GLY A 139 -6.13 -1.35 14.74
N THR A 140 -5.31 -2.29 15.17
CA THR A 140 -5.10 -2.63 16.56
C THR A 140 -3.70 -2.14 16.92
N VAL A 141 -3.60 -1.30 17.94
CA VAL A 141 -2.31 -0.84 18.46
C VAL A 141 -1.85 -1.87 19.49
N ALA A 142 -0.75 -2.55 19.21
CA ALA A 142 -0.10 -3.47 20.13
C ALA A 142 1.24 -2.86 20.55
N SER A 143 1.32 -2.42 21.81
CA SER A 143 2.47 -1.77 22.46
C SER A 143 3.07 -0.58 21.68
N SER A 144 3.92 -0.83 20.68
CA SER A 144 4.62 0.19 19.88
C SER A 144 4.28 0.19 18.39
N TYR A 145 3.47 -0.76 17.91
CA TYR A 145 3.15 -0.91 16.50
C TYR A 145 1.64 -0.81 16.24
N THR A 146 1.26 -0.15 15.16
CA THR A 146 -0.13 -0.07 14.69
C THR A 146 -0.35 -1.09 13.59
N LEU A 147 -0.99 -2.21 13.93
CA LEU A 147 -1.41 -3.21 12.95
C LEU A 147 -2.65 -2.69 12.22
N ARG A 148 -2.67 -2.76 10.89
CA ARG A 148 -3.80 -2.34 10.05
C ARG A 148 -4.37 -3.57 9.34
N GLY A 149 -5.62 -3.95 9.64
CA GLY A 149 -6.31 -5.13 9.10
C GLY A 149 -7.54 -5.54 9.92
N LYS A 150 -8.22 -6.62 9.50
CA LYS A 150 -9.37 -7.21 10.22
C LYS A 150 -8.98 -8.26 11.27
N GLY A 151 -7.69 -8.56 11.43
CA GLY A 151 -7.22 -9.60 12.36
C GLY A 151 -7.49 -9.23 13.81
N LYS A 152 -8.01 -10.17 14.60
CA LYS A 152 -8.18 -10.01 16.04
C LYS A 152 -6.90 -10.42 16.74
N TRP A 153 -6.50 -9.64 17.73
CA TRP A 153 -5.34 -9.94 18.57
C TRP A 153 -5.77 -10.90 19.69
N SER A 154 -5.10 -12.05 19.79
CA SER A 154 -5.22 -13.04 20.86
C SER A 154 -3.87 -13.16 21.58
N ALA A 155 -3.89 -13.67 22.82
CA ALA A 155 -2.67 -13.94 23.60
C ALA A 155 -1.69 -14.91 22.90
N TYR A 156 -2.15 -15.61 21.86
CA TYR A 156 -1.39 -16.59 21.08
C TYR A 156 -1.03 -16.12 19.66
N GLY A 157 -1.40 -14.90 19.26
CA GLY A 157 -1.09 -14.35 17.93
C GLY A 157 -2.29 -13.70 17.21
N ILE A 158 -2.15 -13.51 15.90
CA ILE A 158 -3.17 -12.89 15.03
C ILE A 158 -4.06 -14.00 14.47
N GLU A 159 -5.36 -13.96 14.78
CA GLU A 159 -6.38 -14.80 14.13
C GLU A 159 -6.96 -14.03 12.93
N TYR A 160 -6.96 -14.67 11.75
CA TYR A 160 -7.48 -14.15 10.49
C TYR A 160 -8.95 -14.50 10.29
#